data_AF-A0A660PU85-F1
#
_entry.id   AF-A0A660PU85-F1
#
_cell.length_a   1.000
_cell.length_b   1.000
_cell.length_c   1.000
_cell.angle_alpha   90.00
_cell.angle_beta   90.00
_cell.angle_gamma   90.00
#
_symmetry.space_group_name_H-M   'P 1'
#
loop_
_entity.id
_entity.type
_entity.pdbx_description
1 polymer ?
#
loop_
_entity_poly.entity_id
_entity_poly.type
_entity_poly.pdbx_seq_one_letter_code
_entity_poly.pdbx_strand_id
1 'polypeptide(L)'
;MSAATIPHDWYEFIRDSLDHELGATRARQAHQRERLELERDKVQTSMRRAFQSHLDGVVSKEFFQGVYNDLQKQLDGLNYRLSHLAESIEENIDLAREAIEL
;
A
#
# COMPACT_ATOMS: atom_id res chain seq x y z
N MET A 1 -47.47 -2.23 -1.12
CA MET A 1 -46.23 -2.82 -1.66
C MET A 1 -45.60 -3.63 -0.54
N SER A 2 -45.55 -4.96 -0.67
CA SER A 2 -44.91 -5.82 0.33
C SER A 2 -43.41 -5.62 0.24
N ALA A 3 -42.76 -5.22 1.35
CA ALA A 3 -41.30 -5.29 1.44
C ALA A 3 -40.91 -6.76 1.21
N ALA A 4 -40.08 -7.02 0.20
CA ALA A 4 -39.54 -8.35 -0.01
C ALA A 4 -38.57 -8.63 1.15
N THR A 5 -38.96 -9.50 2.08
CA THR A 5 -38.07 -9.94 3.16
C THR A 5 -37.11 -10.96 2.56
N ILE A 6 -35.83 -10.60 2.47
CA ILE A 6 -34.77 -11.52 2.07
C ILE A 6 -34.77 -12.67 3.09
N PRO A 7 -34.82 -13.95 2.67
CA PRO A 7 -34.75 -15.07 3.59
C PRO A 7 -33.46 -15.01 4.43
N HIS A 8 -33.54 -15.34 5.72
CA HIS A 8 -32.40 -15.21 6.64
C HIS A 8 -31.15 -15.96 6.15
N ASP A 9 -31.31 -17.14 5.55
CA ASP A 9 -30.21 -17.93 4.98
C ASP A 9 -29.48 -17.19 3.84
N TRP A 10 -30.21 -16.39 3.06
CA TRP A 10 -29.63 -15.55 2.00
C TRP A 10 -28.91 -14.34 2.58
N TYR A 11 -29.42 -13.76 3.67
CA TYR A 11 -28.75 -12.67 4.38
C TYR A 11 -27.41 -13.14 4.98
N GLU A 12 -27.41 -14.27 5.68
CA GLU A 12 -26.19 -14.86 6.25
C GLU A 12 -25.17 -15.21 5.16
N PHE A 13 -25.61 -15.80 4.04
CA PHE A 13 -24.73 -16.09 2.90
C PHE A 13 -24.09 -14.84 2.29
N ILE A 14 -24.87 -13.77 2.11
CA ILE A 14 -24.37 -12.49 1.57
C ILE A 14 -23.37 -11.86 2.55
N ARG A 15 -23.70 -11.84 3.85
CA ARG A 15 -22.81 -11.30 4.88
C ARG A 15 -21.49 -12.06 4.93
N ASP A 16 -21.52 -13.38 4.97
CA ASP A 16 -20.31 -14.20 5.05
C ASP A 16 -19.45 -14.08 3.79
N SER A 17 -20.08 -13.93 2.62
CA SER A 17 -19.37 -13.67 1.35
C SER A 17 -18.69 -12.30 1.35
N LEU A 18 -19.39 -11.26 1.82
CA LEU A 18 -18.84 -9.91 1.94
C LEU A 18 -17.68 -9.87 2.95
N ASP A 19 -17.84 -10.50 4.13
CA ASP A 19 -16.79 -10.59 5.15
C ASP A 19 -15.55 -11.32 4.61
N HIS A 20 -15.76 -12.39 3.83
CA HIS A 20 -14.67 -13.11 3.20
C HIS A 20 -13.93 -12.27 2.16
N GLU A 21 -14.65 -11.57 1.28
CA GLU A 21 -14.07 -10.70 0.25
C GLU A 21 -13.33 -9.49 0.86
N LEU A 22 -13.90 -8.90 1.90
CA LEU A 22 -13.27 -7.82 2.66
C LEU A 22 -12.00 -8.31 3.38
N GLY A 23 -12.06 -9.48 4.02
CA GLY A 23 -10.91 -10.11 4.66
C GLY A 23 -9.78 -10.40 3.66
N ALA A 24 -10.11 -10.99 2.51
CA ALA A 24 -9.15 -11.28 1.45
C ALA A 24 -8.54 -10.00 0.86
N THR A 25 -9.35 -8.96 0.65
CA THR A 25 -8.88 -7.67 0.11
C THR A 25 -7.94 -6.97 1.10
N ARG A 26 -8.32 -6.91 2.39
CA ARG A 26 -7.45 -6.39 3.45
C ARG A 26 -6.12 -7.13 3.53
N ALA A 27 -6.13 -8.46 3.45
CA ALA A 27 -4.91 -9.26 3.47
C ALA A 27 -3.99 -8.95 2.27
N ARG A 28 -4.56 -8.83 1.06
CA ARG A 28 -3.80 -8.44 -0.14
C ARG A 28 -3.20 -7.04 -0.01
N GLN A 29 -3.99 -6.08 0.47
CA GLN A 29 -3.54 -4.69 0.66
C GLN A 29 -2.45 -4.60 1.73
N ALA A 30 -2.59 -5.29 2.86
CA ALA A 30 -1.57 -5.36 3.90
C ALA A 30 -0.25 -5.94 3.36
N HIS A 31 -0.32 -7.04 2.61
CA HIS A 31 0.86 -7.64 2.00
C HIS A 31 1.52 -6.73 0.94
N GLN A 32 0.72 -6.04 0.12
CA GLN A 32 1.24 -5.08 -0.84
C GLN A 32 1.94 -3.90 -0.14
N ARG A 33 1.35 -3.40 0.95
CA ARG A 33 1.91 -2.32 1.77
C ARG A 33 3.25 -2.73 2.37
N GLU A 34 3.30 -3.88 3.05
CA GLU A 34 4.52 -4.43 3.65
C GLU A 34 5.63 -4.54 2.60
N ARG A 35 5.31 -5.07 1.42
CA ARG A 35 6.28 -5.21 0.33
C ARG A 35 6.82 -3.86 -0.16
N LEU A 36 5.97 -2.84 -0.27
CA LEU A 36 6.39 -1.49 -0.66
C LEU A 36 7.24 -0.82 0.43
N GLU A 37 6.89 -1.00 1.70
CA GLU A 37 7.68 -0.50 2.84
C GLU A 37 9.08 -1.14 2.86
N LEU A 38 9.18 -2.45 2.64
CA LEU A 38 10.46 -3.15 2.52
C LEU A 38 11.32 -2.64 1.36
N GLU A 39 10.72 -2.39 0.19
CA GLU A 39 11.45 -1.80 -0.95
C GLU A 39 11.92 -0.38 -0.65
N ARG A 40 11.10 0.43 0.03
CA ARG A 40 11.47 1.79 0.46
C ARG A 40 12.67 1.74 1.39
N ASP A 41 12.67 0.83 2.35
CA ASP A 41 13.76 0.69 3.32
C ASP A 41 15.07 0.23 2.66
N LYS A 42 14.99 -0.61 1.63
CA LYS A 42 16.15 -0.98 0.79
C LYS A 42 16.73 0.21 0.04
N VAL A 43 15.87 1.04 -0.57
CA VAL A 43 16.31 2.27 -1.26
C VAL A 43 16.98 3.22 -0.28
N GLN A 44 16.36 3.48 0.89
CA GLN A 44 16.96 4.33 1.93
C GLN A 44 18.29 3.79 2.46
N THR A 45 18.41 2.48 2.60
CA THR A 45 19.68 1.83 2.98
C THR A 45 20.75 2.05 1.91
N SER A 46 20.37 1.92 0.64
CA SER A 46 21.26 2.16 -0.50
C SER A 46 21.71 3.62 -0.58
N MET A 47 20.81 4.58 -0.31
CA MET A 47 21.14 6.00 -0.22
C MET A 47 22.17 6.27 0.88
N ARG A 48 21.96 5.69 2.08
CA ARG A 48 22.92 5.80 3.19
C ARG A 48 24.31 5.27 2.82
N ARG A 49 24.38 4.11 2.14
CA ARG A 49 25.66 3.53 1.69
C ARG A 49 26.35 4.38 0.62
N ALA A 50 25.58 4.91 -0.34
CA ALA A 50 26.11 5.80 -1.37
C ALA A 50 26.67 7.08 -0.74
N PHE A 51 25.96 7.66 0.23
CA PHE A 51 26.41 8.84 0.97
C PHE A 51 27.69 8.56 1.78
N GLN A 52 27.75 7.43 2.48
CA GLN A 52 28.97 7.02 3.19
C GLN A 52 30.15 6.86 2.23
N SER A 53 29.93 6.22 1.08
CA SER A 53 31.00 6.03 0.08
C SER A 53 31.52 7.35 -0.48
N HIS A 54 30.67 8.37 -0.58
CA HIS A 54 31.07 9.72 -0.96
C HIS A 54 31.89 10.39 0.15
N LEU A 55 31.46 10.29 1.41
CA LEU A 55 32.19 10.82 2.56
C LEU A 55 33.58 10.18 2.72
N ASP A 56 33.68 8.88 2.46
CA ASP A 56 34.94 8.13 2.52
C ASP A 56 35.87 8.43 1.32
N GLY A 57 35.43 9.26 0.36
CA GLY A 57 36.19 9.61 -0.83
C GLY A 57 36.34 8.48 -1.84
N VAL A 58 35.58 7.39 -1.68
CA VAL A 58 35.61 6.21 -2.57
C VAL A 58 35.02 6.54 -3.95
N VAL A 59 34.09 7.48 -4.00
CA VAL A 59 33.42 7.90 -5.25
C VAL A 59 33.46 9.42 -5.42
N SER A 60 33.47 9.87 -6.68
CA SER A 60 33.40 11.30 -7.00
C SER A 60 32.05 11.91 -6.62
N LYS A 61 32.02 13.22 -6.45
CA LYS A 61 30.80 13.98 -6.17
C LYS A 61 29.78 13.83 -7.30
N GLU A 62 30.24 13.85 -8.55
CA GLU A 62 29.39 13.73 -9.75
C GLU A 62 28.72 12.34 -9.79
N PHE A 63 29.49 11.29 -9.50
CA PHE A 63 28.96 9.94 -9.42
C PHE A 63 27.93 9.80 -8.29
N PHE A 64 28.27 10.30 -7.09
CA PHE A 64 27.35 10.31 -5.96
C PHE A 64 26.05 11.04 -6.28
N GLN A 65 26.13 12.22 -6.90
CA GLN A 65 24.94 13.00 -7.25
C GLN A 65 24.04 12.27 -8.25
N GLY A 66 24.62 11.56 -9.23
CA GLY A 66 23.87 10.72 -10.16
C GLY A 66 23.10 9.61 -9.43
N VAL A 67 23.82 8.83 -8.61
CA VAL A 67 23.22 7.75 -7.82
C VAL A 67 22.15 8.26 -6.86
N TYR A 68 22.41 9.38 -6.17
CA TYR A 68 21.46 10.00 -5.25
C TYR A 68 20.17 10.40 -5.96
N ASN A 69 20.26 11.04 -7.12
CA ASN A 69 19.10 11.46 -7.91
C ASN A 69 18.24 10.27 -8.35
N ASP A 70 18.86 9.17 -8.77
CA ASP A 70 18.14 7.97 -9.20
C ASP A 70 17.45 7.28 -8.02
N LEU A 71 18.13 7.17 -6.88
CA LEU A 71 17.54 6.61 -5.66
C LEU A 71 16.41 7.50 -5.12
N GLN A 72 16.55 8.82 -5.19
CA GLN A 72 15.49 9.76 -4.79
C GLN A 72 14.23 9.56 -5.63
N LYS A 73 14.35 9.44 -6.96
CA LYS A 73 13.20 9.15 -7.84
C LYS A 73 12.52 7.84 -7.48
N GLN A 74 13.28 6.80 -7.14
CA GLN A 74 12.72 5.52 -6.70
C GLN A 74 11.96 5.68 -5.38
N LEU A 75 12.51 6.44 -4.44
CA LEU A 75 11.88 6.72 -3.15
C LEU A 75 10.55 7.48 -3.34
N ASP A 76 10.54 8.50 -4.18
CA ASP A 76 9.35 9.29 -4.49
C ASP A 76 8.26 8.40 -5.12
N GLY A 77 8.64 7.54 -6.06
CA GLY A 77 7.72 6.58 -6.68
C GLY A 77 7.15 5.54 -5.69
N LEU A 78 7.94 5.09 -4.72
CA LEU A 78 7.46 4.19 -3.67
C LEU A 78 6.51 4.90 -2.70
N ASN A 79 6.82 6.14 -2.31
CA ASN A 79 5.96 6.94 -1.45
C ASN A 79 4.62 7.24 -2.12
N TYR A 80 4.62 7.56 -3.41
CA TYR A 80 3.40 7.75 -4.19
C TYR A 80 2.52 6.48 -4.21
N ARG A 81 3.13 5.31 -4.46
CA ARG A 81 2.40 4.02 -4.45
C ARG A 81 1.86 3.66 -3.06
N LEU A 82 2.59 3.98 -2.00
CA LEU A 82 2.14 3.79 -0.62
C LEU A 82 0.95 4.70 -0.29
N SER A 83 0.98 5.97 -0.72
CA SER A 83 -0.12 6.91 -0.54
C SER A 83 -1.39 6.43 -1.24
N HIS A 84 -1.30 6.02 -2.50
CA HIS A 84 -2.44 5.50 -3.23
C HIS A 84 -2.99 4.20 -2.67
N LEU A 85 -2.12 3.34 -2.13
CA LEU A 85 -2.58 2.14 -1.45
C LEU A 85 -3.36 2.51 -0.17
N ALA A 86 -2.97 3.56 0.55
CA ALA A 86 -3.69 4.04 1.72
C ALA A 86 -5.06 4.63 1.33
N GLU A 87 -5.12 5.48 0.31
CA GLU A 87 -6.37 6.05 -0.22
C GLU A 87 -7.34 4.94 -0.68
N SER A 88 -6.83 3.96 -1.42
CA SER A 88 -7.66 2.82 -1.86
C SER A 88 -8.18 1.97 -0.69
N ILE A 89 -7.42 1.87 0.41
CA ILE A 89 -7.90 1.19 1.62
C ILE A 89 -9.05 1.98 2.25
N GLU A 90 -8.92 3.31 2.35
CA GLU A 90 -9.95 4.19 2.91
C GLU A 90 -11.25 4.14 2.11
N GLU A 91 -11.18 4.26 0.78
CA GLU A 91 -12.35 4.15 -0.11
C GLU A 91 -13.09 2.80 0.04
N ASN A 92 -12.34 1.70 0.14
CA ASN A 92 -12.94 0.38 0.32
C ASN A 92 -13.60 0.21 1.70
N ILE A 93 -13.08 0.87 2.73
CA ILE A 93 -13.71 0.88 4.06
C ILE A 93 -15.01 1.67 4.04
N ASP A 94 -15.03 2.81 3.36
CA ASP A 94 -16.22 3.65 3.26
C ASP A 94 -17.34 2.94 2.48
N LEU A 95 -17.04 2.32 1.32
CA LEU A 95 -18.00 1.50 0.57
C LEU A 95 -18.55 0.33 1.39
N ALA A 96 -17.69 -0.33 2.19
CA ALA A 96 -18.12 -1.42 3.06
C ALA A 96 -19.04 -0.93 4.19
N ARG A 97 -18.83 0.28 4.73
CA ARG A 97 -19.72 0.88 5.72
C ARG A 97 -21.07 1.23 5.13
N GLU A 98 -21.10 1.87 3.96
CA GLU A 98 -22.35 2.21 3.26
C GLU A 98 -23.20 0.96 2.96
N ALA A 99 -22.57 -0.16 2.60
CA ALA A 99 -23.27 -1.41 2.32
C ALA A 99 -23.88 -2.09 3.57
N ILE A 100 -23.35 -1.82 4.77
CA ILE A 100 -23.84 -2.39 6.04
C ILE A 100 -24.93 -1.51 6.67
N GLU A 101 -24.93 -0.21 6.39
CA GLU A 101 -25.93 0.75 6.88
C GLU A 101 -27.26 0.75 6.08
N LEU A 102 -27.35 -0.05 5.00
CA LEU A 102 -28.54 -0.25 4.16
C LEU A 102 -29.29 -1.56 4.48
#